data_AF-A0A950HYB3-F1
#
_entry.id   AF-A0A950HYB3-F1
#
_cell.length_a   1.000
_cell.length_b   1.000
_cell.length_c   1.000
_cell.angle_alpha   90.00
_cell.angle_beta   90.00
_cell.angle_gamma   90.00
#
_symmetry.space_group_name_H-M   'P 1'
#
loop_
_entity.id
_entity.type
_entity.pdbx_description
1 polymer ?
#
loop_
_entity_poly.entity_id
_entity_poly.type
_entity_poly.pdbx_seq_one_letter_code
_entity_poly.pdbx_strand_id
1 'polypeptide(L)'
;MPIVRATVLALALAAALPAAHAVPEPVGVAWQEAGVDADVDRAFATAREQNKPLLLYWGAKWCPPCNQLKATLFKRQDFIERTRAFVAVHIDGDAPGAQKLGARFKVVGYPTMILFNPAGAELTRLPGEIDAAQVVQVMQLGLAGGRPVKDVLADARAGRQLGANEWRLLAYYSWETDEAQLVDAGAAGGMLTDLAIASQTGGADAETTTRLWLRALAMSDAGHGVKPDAALTERVRGVLADPARTRAEVDVLANYADAIVRVLAPEPDAAQQQLVGAFDAALARLQDDATLSRGDRVTVLDARIALARLNQPRTALNPKMPAPLVADARAMAARFGREIGDGYERQAVLPEAADMLADAGLWKDSDALLKANLGKSHAPYYFMSKLGGNARRQGRTADALHWYGEAYARSEGPATRLQWGSSYLAALVELAPQDSRRIEGTATELIDAAAKDPAAFYERSARSLQRAGGQLGKWAADGHHAEVMARLKTRLDAVCAKLDAADGQQAACAAVIK
;
A
#
# COMPACT_ATOMS: atom_id res chain seq x y z
N MET A 1 29.08 -95.78 7.24
CA MET A 1 28.59 -94.63 8.03
C MET A 1 29.10 -93.36 7.38
N PRO A 2 28.30 -92.65 6.57
CA PRO A 2 28.78 -91.48 5.87
C PRO A 2 28.67 -90.21 6.75
N ILE A 3 29.72 -89.41 6.68
CA ILE A 3 29.98 -88.19 7.42
C ILE A 3 29.05 -87.08 6.90
N VAL A 4 28.21 -86.52 7.77
CA VAL A 4 27.42 -85.31 7.49
C VAL A 4 28.15 -84.12 8.11
N ARG A 5 28.59 -83.18 7.26
CA ARG A 5 29.16 -81.88 7.66
C ARG A 5 28.02 -80.92 8.02
N ALA A 6 28.09 -80.32 9.20
CA ALA A 6 27.15 -79.32 9.69
C ALA A 6 27.49 -77.93 9.11
N THR A 7 26.50 -77.29 8.50
CA THR A 7 26.56 -75.91 8.00
C THR A 7 26.07 -74.96 9.11
N VAL A 8 26.91 -74.04 9.55
CA VAL A 8 26.56 -72.97 10.50
C VAL A 8 25.99 -71.79 9.72
N LEU A 9 24.73 -71.44 10.00
CA LEU A 9 24.02 -70.30 9.42
C LEU A 9 24.23 -69.07 10.33
N ALA A 10 24.94 -68.05 9.85
CA ALA A 10 25.12 -66.79 10.56
C ALA A 10 23.91 -65.87 10.31
N LEU A 11 23.12 -65.58 11.35
CA LEU A 11 22.10 -64.53 11.33
C LEU A 11 22.77 -63.16 11.51
N ALA A 12 22.70 -62.31 10.49
CA ALA A 12 23.06 -60.90 10.58
C ALA A 12 21.88 -60.10 11.16
N LEU A 13 22.07 -59.51 12.34
CA LEU A 13 21.09 -58.63 13.01
C LEU A 13 21.24 -57.20 12.42
N ALA A 14 20.35 -56.81 11.51
CA ALA A 14 20.28 -55.44 11.01
C ALA A 14 19.55 -54.54 12.03
N ALA A 15 20.30 -53.65 12.68
CA ALA A 15 19.71 -52.62 13.56
C ALA A 15 19.00 -51.56 12.70
N ALA A 16 17.67 -51.47 12.82
CA ALA A 16 16.88 -50.41 12.21
C ALA A 16 17.13 -49.08 12.93
N LEU A 17 17.79 -48.13 12.25
CA LEU A 17 17.87 -46.74 12.69
C LEU A 17 16.47 -46.11 12.62
N PRO A 18 16.03 -45.36 13.64
CA PRO A 18 14.76 -44.65 13.57
C PRO A 18 14.83 -43.60 12.46
N ALA A 19 13.88 -43.66 11.53
CA ALA A 19 13.71 -42.65 10.50
C ALA A 19 13.54 -41.27 11.17
N ALA A 20 14.48 -40.37 10.88
CA ALA A 20 14.33 -38.96 11.23
C ALA A 20 13.02 -38.47 10.61
N HIS A 21 12.04 -38.13 11.45
CA HIS A 21 10.81 -37.52 10.99
C HIS A 21 11.18 -36.14 10.46
N ALA A 22 11.11 -35.97 9.14
CA ALA A 22 11.21 -34.65 8.54
C ALA A 22 10.14 -33.76 9.18
N VAL A 23 10.57 -32.69 9.86
CA VAL A 23 9.66 -31.64 10.30
C VAL A 23 8.97 -31.12 9.03
N PRO A 24 7.63 -31.13 8.95
CA PRO A 24 6.95 -30.64 7.77
C PRO A 24 7.41 -29.20 7.51
N GLU A 25 7.89 -28.93 6.29
CA GLU A 25 8.35 -27.59 5.93
C GLU A 25 7.18 -26.60 6.11
N PRO A 26 7.44 -25.40 6.65
CA PRO A 26 6.39 -24.40 6.82
C PRO A 26 5.69 -24.12 5.47
N VAL A 27 4.36 -24.18 5.46
CA VAL A 27 3.50 -24.00 4.26
C VAL A 27 3.42 -22.50 3.85
N GLY A 28 4.38 -21.67 4.24
CA GLY A 28 4.36 -20.22 4.04
C GLY A 28 5.67 -19.54 4.44
N VAL A 29 5.72 -18.22 4.28
CA VAL A 29 6.86 -17.41 4.72
C VAL A 29 7.03 -17.50 6.23
N ALA A 30 8.24 -17.81 6.69
CA ALA A 30 8.58 -17.93 8.11
C ALA A 30 8.82 -16.54 8.74
N TRP A 31 7.75 -15.75 8.86
CA TRP A 31 7.80 -14.41 9.45
C TRP A 31 8.19 -14.45 10.94
N GLN A 32 9.17 -13.63 11.31
CA GLN A 32 9.45 -13.25 12.69
C GLN A 32 8.65 -12.00 13.02
N GLU A 33 7.68 -12.12 13.92
CA GLU A 33 6.89 -10.98 14.37
C GLU A 33 7.75 -10.02 15.22
N ALA A 34 7.69 -8.73 14.92
CA ALA A 34 8.36 -7.68 15.68
C ALA A 34 7.38 -6.56 16.04
N GLY A 35 7.34 -6.19 17.32
CA GLY A 35 6.49 -5.10 17.82
C GLY A 35 7.26 -3.94 18.44
N VAL A 36 8.50 -4.17 18.86
CA VAL A 36 9.37 -3.18 19.49
C VAL A 36 10.80 -3.23 18.96
N ASP A 37 11.60 -2.20 19.24
CA ASP A 37 13.00 -2.10 18.79
C ASP A 37 13.84 -3.32 19.15
N ALA A 38 13.65 -3.88 20.36
CA ALA A 38 14.38 -5.05 20.81
C ALA A 38 14.11 -6.29 19.93
N ASP A 39 12.93 -6.44 19.34
CA ASP A 39 12.61 -7.57 18.45
C ASP A 39 13.34 -7.42 17.12
N VAL A 40 13.29 -6.20 16.58
CA VAL A 40 13.99 -5.81 15.35
C VAL A 40 15.51 -5.97 15.51
N ASP A 41 16.08 -5.53 16.64
CA ASP A 41 17.50 -5.63 16.90
C ASP A 41 17.97 -7.09 16.97
N ARG A 42 17.16 -7.98 17.57
CA ARG A 42 17.43 -9.42 17.57
C ARG A 42 17.40 -10.02 16.16
N ALA A 43 16.46 -9.57 15.32
CA ALA A 43 16.41 -10.02 13.92
C ALA A 43 17.65 -9.57 13.14
N PHE A 44 18.12 -8.32 13.30
CA PHE A 44 19.37 -7.86 12.70
C PHE A 44 20.61 -8.56 13.26
N ALA A 45 20.65 -8.87 14.56
CA ALA A 45 21.72 -9.68 15.14
C ALA A 45 21.77 -11.07 14.50
N THR A 46 20.61 -11.72 14.39
CA THR A 46 20.47 -13.02 13.71
C THR A 46 20.92 -12.95 12.24
N ALA A 47 20.55 -11.89 11.53
CA ALA A 47 20.96 -11.65 10.14
C ALA A 47 22.50 -11.55 10.01
N ARG A 48 23.15 -10.82 10.92
CA ARG A 48 24.63 -10.71 10.98
C ARG A 48 25.28 -12.05 11.30
N GLU A 49 24.81 -12.75 12.33
CA GLU A 49 25.36 -14.04 12.78
C GLU A 49 25.26 -15.12 11.71
N GLN A 50 24.13 -15.17 10.98
CA GLN A 50 23.91 -16.13 9.92
C GLN A 50 24.44 -15.67 8.55
N ASN A 51 24.99 -14.46 8.46
CA ASN A 51 25.35 -13.79 7.21
C ASN A 51 24.21 -13.83 6.16
N LYS A 52 22.98 -13.60 6.61
CA LYS A 52 21.77 -13.58 5.77
C LYS A 52 21.23 -12.16 5.62
N PRO A 53 20.73 -11.78 4.44
CA PRO A 53 19.96 -10.54 4.29
C PRO A 53 18.67 -10.59 5.13
N LEU A 54 18.09 -9.42 5.40
CA LEU A 54 16.84 -9.29 6.14
C LEU A 54 15.76 -8.71 5.22
N LEU A 55 14.59 -9.37 5.18
CA LEU A 55 13.39 -8.89 4.49
C LEU A 55 12.41 -8.40 5.55
N LEU A 56 12.17 -7.10 5.60
CA LEU A 56 11.20 -6.49 6.51
C LEU A 56 9.90 -6.22 5.74
N TYR A 57 8.78 -6.71 6.25
CA TYR A 57 7.45 -6.38 5.76
C TYR A 57 6.67 -5.64 6.84
N TRP A 58 6.27 -4.42 6.51
CA TRP A 58 5.43 -3.56 7.32
C TRP A 58 4.01 -3.52 6.74
N GLY A 59 3.03 -3.96 7.53
CA GLY A 59 1.65 -4.14 7.07
C GLY A 59 0.62 -3.75 8.12
N ALA A 60 -0.66 -3.83 7.73
CA ALA A 60 -1.78 -3.75 8.66
C ALA A 60 -2.88 -4.73 8.24
N LYS A 61 -3.59 -5.33 9.19
CA LYS A 61 -4.60 -6.37 8.91
C LYS A 61 -5.75 -5.89 8.01
N TRP A 62 -6.18 -4.65 8.17
CA TRP A 62 -7.28 -4.06 7.41
C TRP A 62 -6.90 -3.57 6.01
N CYS A 63 -5.61 -3.37 5.75
CA CYS A 63 -5.11 -2.64 4.57
C CYS A 63 -5.30 -3.44 3.28
N PRO A 64 -6.13 -2.98 2.31
CA PRO A 64 -6.39 -3.72 1.07
C PRO A 64 -5.12 -4.14 0.29
N PRO A 65 -4.14 -3.27 -0.02
CA PRO A 65 -2.94 -3.70 -0.74
C PRO A 65 -2.06 -4.66 0.08
N CYS A 66 -2.06 -4.59 1.42
CA CYS A 66 -1.43 -5.64 2.24
C CYS A 66 -2.11 -7.00 2.08
N ASN A 67 -3.44 -7.00 2.00
CA ASN A 67 -4.21 -8.22 1.81
C ASN A 67 -4.06 -8.77 0.39
N GLN A 68 -3.81 -7.91 -0.61
CA GLN A 68 -3.41 -8.34 -1.95
C GLN A 68 -2.11 -9.15 -1.89
N LEU A 69 -1.06 -8.63 -1.26
CA LEU A 69 0.21 -9.37 -1.09
C LEU A 69 0.00 -10.72 -0.39
N LYS A 70 -0.85 -10.78 0.64
CA LYS A 70 -1.20 -12.02 1.36
C LYS A 70 -2.01 -13.00 0.52
N ALA A 71 -2.84 -12.51 -0.40
CA ALA A 71 -3.62 -13.34 -1.31
C ALA A 71 -2.83 -13.80 -2.54
N THR A 72 -1.77 -13.08 -2.92
CA THR A 72 -0.98 -13.33 -4.12
C THR A 72 0.47 -13.71 -3.77
N LEU A 73 1.36 -12.73 -3.62
CA LEU A 73 2.81 -12.88 -3.49
C LEU A 73 3.20 -13.87 -2.39
N PHE A 74 2.65 -13.73 -1.18
CA PHE A 74 3.05 -14.52 -0.01
C PHE A 74 2.59 -15.98 -0.07
N LYS A 75 1.70 -16.33 -1.00
CA LYS A 75 1.24 -17.71 -1.24
C LYS A 75 2.03 -18.40 -2.36
N ARG A 76 2.85 -17.66 -3.11
CA ARG A 76 3.63 -18.25 -4.21
C ARG A 76 4.79 -19.07 -3.66
N GLN A 77 4.96 -20.28 -4.19
CA GLN A 77 6.02 -21.19 -3.77
C GLN A 77 7.41 -20.61 -4.07
N ASP A 78 7.60 -19.97 -5.23
CA ASP A 78 8.88 -19.35 -5.58
C ASP A 78 9.26 -18.18 -4.66
N PHE A 79 8.27 -17.42 -4.16
CA PHE A 79 8.51 -16.40 -3.14
C PHE A 79 8.87 -17.04 -1.79
N ILE A 80 8.07 -18.01 -1.33
CA ILE A 80 8.29 -18.73 -0.06
C ILE A 80 9.68 -19.37 -0.04
N GLU A 81 10.07 -20.09 -1.09
CA GLU A 81 11.38 -20.73 -1.20
C GLU A 81 12.51 -19.71 -1.11
N ARG A 82 12.39 -18.59 -1.83
CA ARG A 82 13.40 -17.52 -1.78
C ARG A 82 13.47 -16.85 -0.42
N THR A 83 12.35 -16.71 0.30
CA THR A 83 12.34 -16.11 1.64
C THR A 83 13.21 -16.87 2.66
N ARG A 84 13.52 -18.15 2.41
CA ARG A 84 14.41 -18.97 3.26
C ARG A 84 15.86 -18.48 3.29
N ALA A 85 16.27 -17.72 2.28
CA ALA A 85 17.57 -17.07 2.23
C ALA A 85 17.66 -15.83 3.15
N PHE A 86 16.53 -15.39 3.72
CA PHE A 86 16.45 -14.18 4.53
C PHE A 86 16.12 -14.48 5.99
N VAL A 87 16.45 -13.53 6.85
CA VAL A 87 15.69 -13.30 8.08
C VAL A 87 14.44 -12.50 7.67
N ALA A 88 13.27 -13.15 7.62
CA ALA A 88 12.01 -12.49 7.27
C ALA A 88 11.33 -11.93 8.53
N VAL A 89 11.09 -10.62 8.58
CA VAL A 89 10.51 -9.91 9.71
C VAL A 89 9.19 -9.29 9.29
N HIS A 90 8.14 -9.49 10.08
CA HIS A 90 6.85 -8.82 9.91
C HIS A 90 6.61 -7.86 11.08
N ILE A 91 6.22 -6.63 10.75
CA ILE A 91 5.72 -5.65 11.71
C ILE A 91 4.27 -5.34 11.34
N ASP A 92 3.34 -5.70 12.23
CA ASP A 92 1.99 -5.16 12.19
C ASP A 92 2.07 -3.70 12.67
N GLY A 93 2.01 -2.75 11.74
CA GLY A 93 2.08 -1.33 12.05
C GLY A 93 0.89 -0.82 12.84
N ASP A 94 -0.09 -1.66 13.15
CA ASP A 94 -1.17 -1.36 14.07
C ASP A 94 -0.99 -1.96 15.47
N ALA A 95 0.10 -2.71 15.72
CA ALA A 95 0.42 -3.21 17.05
C ALA A 95 0.85 -2.07 18.00
N PRO A 96 0.67 -2.22 19.33
CA PRO A 96 1.16 -1.25 20.31
C PRO A 96 2.66 -0.99 20.14
N GLY A 97 3.08 0.28 20.18
CA GLY A 97 4.47 0.66 19.99
C GLY A 97 4.95 0.68 18.53
N ALA A 98 4.23 0.04 17.60
CA ALA A 98 4.72 -0.16 16.23
C ALA A 98 5.03 1.17 15.55
N GLN A 99 4.20 2.21 15.67
CA GLN A 99 4.43 3.50 15.00
C GLN A 99 5.81 4.12 15.28
N LYS A 100 6.46 3.81 16.42
CA LYS A 100 7.85 4.21 16.70
C LYS A 100 8.84 3.54 15.74
N LEU A 101 8.64 2.25 15.45
CA LEU A 101 9.40 1.53 14.42
C LEU A 101 9.19 2.13 13.03
N GLY A 102 8.01 2.70 12.75
CA GLY A 102 7.73 3.42 11.52
C GLY A 102 8.67 4.62 11.34
N ALA A 103 8.91 5.38 12.41
CA ALA A 103 9.87 6.48 12.41
C ALA A 103 11.33 6.01 12.21
N ARG A 104 11.69 4.85 12.79
CA ARG A 104 13.02 4.22 12.65
C ARG A 104 13.31 3.84 11.20
N PHE A 105 12.36 3.23 10.52
CA PHE A 105 12.51 2.77 9.13
C PHE A 105 12.01 3.78 8.09
N LYS A 106 11.51 4.95 8.52
CA LYS A 106 10.99 5.99 7.63
C LYS A 106 9.86 5.42 6.77
N VAL A 107 8.91 4.78 7.45
CA VAL A 107 7.74 4.13 6.87
C VAL A 107 6.49 4.81 7.41
N VAL A 108 5.69 5.40 6.51
CA VAL A 108 4.46 6.12 6.88
C VAL A 108 3.20 5.45 6.32
N GLY A 109 3.37 4.53 5.37
CA GLY A 109 2.32 3.88 4.59
C GLY A 109 2.39 2.35 4.63
N TYR A 110 1.45 1.71 3.95
CA TYR A 110 1.34 0.26 3.85
C TYR A 110 0.96 -0.17 2.44
N PRO A 111 1.39 -1.35 1.98
CA PRO A 111 2.50 -2.13 2.52
C PRO A 111 3.84 -1.43 2.29
N THR A 112 4.82 -1.69 3.15
CA THR A 112 6.23 -1.37 2.83
C THR A 112 7.06 -2.62 3.02
N MET A 113 7.84 -2.98 2.00
CA MET A 113 8.75 -4.11 2.04
C MET A 113 10.17 -3.59 1.82
N ILE A 114 11.08 -3.83 2.77
CA ILE A 114 12.44 -3.32 2.74
C ILE A 114 13.41 -4.48 2.78
N LEU A 115 14.42 -4.42 1.90
CA LEU A 115 15.50 -5.38 1.90
C LEU A 115 16.76 -4.77 2.51
N PHE A 116 17.38 -5.49 3.44
CA PHE A 116 18.64 -5.13 4.05
C PHE A 116 19.71 -6.19 3.78
N ASN A 117 20.96 -5.77 3.67
CA ASN A 117 22.09 -6.69 3.65
C ASN A 117 22.38 -7.23 5.08
N PRO A 118 23.25 -8.26 5.23
CA PRO A 118 23.57 -8.81 6.55
C PRO A 118 24.15 -7.78 7.53
N ALA A 119 24.84 -6.73 7.06
CA ALA A 119 25.37 -5.67 7.92
C ALA A 119 24.27 -4.73 8.47
N GLY A 120 23.08 -4.72 7.85
CA GLY A 120 21.95 -3.88 8.20
C GLY A 120 21.81 -2.62 7.34
N ALA A 121 22.54 -2.52 6.22
CA ALA A 121 22.33 -1.42 5.26
C ALA A 121 21.11 -1.73 4.38
N GLU A 122 20.23 -0.73 4.20
CA GLU A 122 19.08 -0.81 3.30
C GLU A 122 19.57 -0.95 1.85
N LEU A 123 19.19 -2.05 1.20
CA LEU A 123 19.50 -2.33 -0.18
C LEU A 123 18.49 -1.68 -1.11
N THR A 124 17.19 -1.89 -0.85
CA THR A 124 16.10 -1.37 -1.68
C THR A 124 14.76 -1.50 -0.96
N ARG A 125 13.75 -0.76 -1.45
CA ARG A 125 12.34 -0.93 -1.09
C ARG A 125 11.63 -1.63 -2.23
N LEU A 126 10.98 -2.74 -1.93
CA LEU A 126 10.26 -3.55 -2.90
C LEU A 126 8.87 -2.93 -3.15
N PRO A 127 8.46 -2.79 -4.41
CA PRO A 127 7.16 -2.21 -4.77
C PRO A 127 6.03 -3.18 -4.41
N GLY A 128 5.04 -2.70 -3.66
CA GLY A 128 3.91 -3.50 -3.16
C GLY A 128 2.72 -3.62 -4.11
N GLU A 129 2.68 -2.81 -5.16
CA GLU A 129 1.52 -2.64 -6.06
C GLU A 129 1.74 -3.27 -7.45
N ILE A 130 2.82 -4.03 -7.64
CA ILE A 130 3.16 -4.62 -8.93
C ILE A 130 2.92 -6.13 -8.94
N ASP A 131 2.92 -6.72 -10.15
CA ASP A 131 2.78 -8.16 -10.35
C ASP A 131 3.79 -8.94 -9.47
N ALA A 132 3.29 -9.97 -8.78
CA ALA A 132 4.08 -10.73 -7.83
C ALA A 132 5.36 -11.33 -8.43
N ALA A 133 5.37 -11.68 -9.72
CA ALA A 133 6.57 -12.17 -10.41
C ALA A 133 7.66 -11.09 -10.49
N GLN A 134 7.28 -9.82 -10.67
CA GLN A 134 8.22 -8.70 -10.73
C GLN A 134 8.84 -8.43 -9.34
N VAL A 135 8.04 -8.50 -8.27
CA VAL A 135 8.57 -8.40 -6.90
C VAL A 135 9.62 -9.47 -6.63
N VAL A 136 9.35 -10.72 -7.06
CA VAL A 136 10.29 -11.84 -6.93
C VAL A 136 11.59 -11.59 -7.72
N GLN A 137 11.54 -10.92 -8.88
CA GLN A 137 12.73 -10.56 -9.65
C GLN A 137 13.54 -9.47 -8.95
N VAL A 138 12.91 -8.37 -8.50
CA VAL A 138 13.60 -7.28 -7.80
C VAL A 138 14.24 -7.78 -6.50
N MET A 139 13.56 -8.66 -5.77
CA MET A 139 14.11 -9.33 -4.59
C MET A 139 15.36 -10.15 -4.92
N GLN A 140 15.41 -10.83 -6.07
CA GLN A 140 16.60 -11.56 -6.51
C GLN A 140 17.78 -10.66 -6.85
N LEU A 141 17.53 -9.49 -7.43
CA LEU A 141 18.59 -8.50 -7.67
C LEU A 141 19.27 -8.09 -6.36
N GLY A 142 18.48 -7.94 -5.30
CA GLY A 142 19.01 -7.71 -3.96
C GLY A 142 19.83 -8.89 -3.41
N LEU A 143 19.39 -10.13 -3.64
CA LEU A 143 20.14 -11.35 -3.24
C LEU A 143 21.48 -11.50 -3.95
N ALA A 144 21.59 -11.05 -5.20
CA ALA A 144 22.79 -11.19 -6.01
C ALA A 144 23.93 -10.22 -5.60
N GLY A 145 23.96 -9.77 -4.35
CA GLY A 145 24.96 -8.84 -3.82
C GLY A 145 24.75 -7.39 -4.28
N GLY A 146 23.51 -7.01 -4.57
CA GLY A 146 23.17 -5.65 -5.01
C GLY A 146 23.69 -4.59 -4.05
N ARG A 147 24.17 -3.47 -4.60
CA ARG A 147 24.57 -2.29 -3.82
C ARG A 147 23.32 -1.57 -3.30
N PRO A 148 23.41 -0.80 -2.19
CA PRO A 148 22.34 0.08 -1.77
C PRO A 148 21.83 0.98 -2.91
N VAL A 149 20.52 1.05 -3.09
CA VAL A 149 19.87 1.85 -4.15
C VAL A 149 20.27 3.32 -4.08
N LYS A 150 20.58 3.84 -2.89
CA LYS A 150 21.13 5.19 -2.69
C LYS A 150 22.47 5.40 -3.42
N ASP A 151 23.33 4.37 -3.42
CA ASP A 151 24.65 4.42 -4.04
C ASP A 151 24.51 4.27 -5.55
N VAL A 152 23.61 3.38 -6.00
CA VAL A 152 23.24 3.23 -7.41
C VAL A 152 22.67 4.53 -7.97
N LEU A 153 21.78 5.19 -7.23
CA LEU A 153 21.21 6.48 -7.60
C LEU A 153 22.28 7.57 -7.67
N ALA A 154 23.19 7.63 -6.70
CA ALA A 154 24.29 8.59 -6.70
C ALA A 154 25.21 8.41 -7.92
N ASP A 155 25.52 7.16 -8.29
CA ASP A 155 26.30 6.85 -9.48
C ASP A 155 25.56 7.22 -10.78
N ALA A 156 24.25 6.96 -10.86
CA ALA A 156 23.41 7.38 -11.98
C ALA A 156 23.47 8.91 -12.17
N ARG A 157 23.30 9.66 -11.07
CA ARG A 157 23.34 11.13 -11.06
C ARG A 157 24.71 11.70 -11.39
N ALA A 158 25.77 10.98 -11.05
CA ALA A 158 27.14 11.34 -11.40
C ALA A 158 27.51 10.94 -12.85
N GLY A 159 26.57 10.38 -13.63
CA GLY A 159 26.81 9.92 -15.00
C GLY A 159 27.75 8.72 -15.10
N ARG A 160 27.90 7.94 -14.02
CA ARG A 160 28.70 6.71 -14.05
C ARG A 160 27.93 5.61 -14.76
N GLN A 161 28.68 4.68 -15.35
CA GLN A 161 28.08 3.52 -15.99
C GLN A 161 27.44 2.61 -14.94
N LEU A 162 26.18 2.24 -15.16
CA LEU A 162 25.46 1.26 -14.36
C LEU A 162 25.24 -0.03 -15.16
N GLY A 163 25.11 -1.15 -14.45
CA GLY A 163 24.66 -2.41 -15.05
C GLY A 163 23.16 -2.44 -15.30
N ALA A 164 22.70 -3.33 -16.19
CA ALA A 164 21.26 -3.48 -16.49
C ALA A 164 20.40 -3.76 -15.25
N ASN A 165 20.90 -4.59 -14.32
CA ASN A 165 20.22 -4.89 -13.05
C ASN A 165 20.12 -3.68 -12.12
N GLU A 166 21.09 -2.76 -12.15
CA GLU A 166 21.07 -1.53 -11.35
C GLU A 166 20.04 -0.55 -11.90
N TRP A 167 19.94 -0.44 -13.23
CA TRP A 167 18.85 0.30 -13.86
C TRP A 167 17.48 -0.28 -13.53
N ARG A 168 17.34 -1.62 -13.57
CA ARG A 168 16.10 -2.29 -13.19
C ARG A 168 15.76 -2.01 -11.73
N LEU A 169 16.74 -2.00 -10.83
CA LEU A 169 16.52 -1.65 -9.43
C LEU A 169 15.96 -0.24 -9.27
N LEU A 170 16.49 0.75 -9.99
CA LEU A 170 15.98 2.13 -9.97
C LEU A 170 14.57 2.24 -10.57
N ALA A 171 14.29 1.52 -11.66
CA ALA A 171 13.00 1.55 -12.33
C ALA A 171 11.85 0.93 -11.51
N TYR A 172 12.17 -0.04 -10.66
CA TYR A 172 11.22 -0.74 -9.80
C TYR A 172 11.31 -0.35 -8.32
N TYR A 173 12.16 0.62 -7.96
CA TYR A 173 12.19 1.15 -6.60
C TYR A 173 10.81 1.72 -6.22
N SER A 174 10.37 1.51 -4.97
CA SER A 174 9.09 2.04 -4.50
C SER A 174 9.18 3.54 -4.20
N TRP A 175 9.19 4.36 -5.25
CA TRP A 175 9.27 5.81 -5.18
C TRP A 175 8.12 6.46 -4.40
N GLU A 176 6.96 5.82 -4.34
CA GLU A 176 5.78 6.28 -3.58
C GLU A 176 5.96 6.12 -2.08
N THR A 177 6.80 5.18 -1.66
CA THR A 177 7.10 4.91 -0.25
C THR A 177 8.55 5.24 0.09
N ASP A 178 9.21 6.08 -0.73
CA ASP A 178 10.57 6.58 -0.47
C ASP A 178 10.61 7.41 0.83
N GLU A 179 9.54 8.17 1.12
CA GLU A 179 9.43 9.01 2.33
C GLU A 179 10.63 9.96 2.52
N ALA A 180 11.06 10.57 1.42
CA ALA A 180 12.21 11.46 1.36
C ALA A 180 13.52 10.84 1.84
N GLN A 181 13.69 9.53 1.63
CA GLN A 181 14.96 8.83 1.87
C GLN A 181 15.97 9.10 0.77
N LEU A 182 15.55 9.06 -0.49
CA LEU A 182 16.44 9.27 -1.64
C LEU A 182 16.17 10.60 -2.34
N VAL A 183 14.92 11.05 -2.34
CA VAL A 183 14.49 12.27 -3.04
C VAL A 183 13.49 13.05 -2.21
N ASP A 184 13.66 14.37 -2.13
CA ASP A 184 12.72 15.23 -1.41
C ASP A 184 11.26 15.02 -1.86
N ALA A 185 10.31 15.19 -0.93
CA ALA A 185 8.89 15.02 -1.22
C ALA A 185 8.47 15.93 -2.40
N GLY A 186 7.87 15.33 -3.43
CA GLY A 186 7.47 16.02 -4.67
C GLY A 186 8.58 16.13 -5.74
N ALA A 187 9.83 15.78 -5.45
CA ALA A 187 10.93 15.80 -6.43
C ALA A 187 11.05 14.52 -7.28
N ALA A 188 10.29 13.47 -6.94
CA ALA A 188 10.38 12.16 -7.57
C ALA A 188 10.12 12.19 -9.10
N GLY A 189 9.14 12.97 -9.58
CA GLY A 189 8.87 13.09 -11.01
C GLY A 189 10.04 13.68 -11.81
N GLY A 190 10.72 14.67 -11.24
CA GLY A 190 11.95 15.24 -11.82
C GLY A 190 13.10 14.24 -11.83
N MET A 191 13.33 13.55 -10.69
CA MET A 191 14.36 12.51 -10.61
C MET A 191 14.13 11.39 -11.62
N LEU A 192 12.89 10.89 -11.74
CA LEU A 192 12.55 9.85 -12.70
C LEU A 192 12.74 10.30 -14.15
N THR A 193 12.52 11.58 -14.44
CA THR A 193 12.82 12.17 -15.75
C THR A 193 14.32 12.09 -16.04
N ASP A 194 15.16 12.52 -15.10
CA ASP A 194 16.62 12.47 -15.25
C ASP A 194 17.12 11.04 -15.43
N LEU A 195 16.58 10.10 -14.66
CA LEU A 195 16.89 8.67 -14.78
C LEU A 195 16.44 8.09 -16.14
N ALA A 196 15.26 8.45 -16.62
CA ALA A 196 14.75 8.00 -17.91
C ALA A 196 15.56 8.55 -19.10
N ILE A 197 16.16 9.74 -18.95
CA ILE A 197 17.11 10.29 -19.92
C ILE A 197 18.42 9.52 -19.86
N ALA A 198 18.99 9.36 -18.66
CA ALA A 198 20.28 8.70 -18.47
C ALA A 198 20.25 7.21 -18.87
N SER A 199 19.12 6.51 -18.68
CA SER A 199 19.01 5.08 -19.00
C SER A 199 19.12 4.77 -20.49
N GLN A 200 18.79 5.73 -21.37
CA GLN A 200 18.80 5.53 -22.83
C GLN A 200 20.19 5.26 -23.40
N THR A 201 21.21 5.87 -22.79
CA THR A 201 22.62 5.68 -23.18
C THR A 201 23.44 4.98 -22.09
N GLY A 202 22.87 4.82 -20.89
CA GLY A 202 23.52 4.27 -19.71
C GLY A 202 23.52 2.73 -19.61
N GLY A 203 23.06 2.00 -20.63
CA GLY A 203 23.08 0.53 -20.64
C GLY A 203 21.87 -0.16 -20.01
N ALA A 204 20.76 0.56 -19.81
CA ALA A 204 19.48 -0.06 -19.46
C ALA A 204 18.88 -0.79 -20.68
N ASP A 205 18.13 -1.86 -20.42
CA ASP A 205 17.30 -2.46 -21.47
C ASP A 205 16.09 -1.56 -21.82
N ALA A 206 15.43 -1.89 -22.93
CA ALA A 206 14.33 -1.10 -23.46
C ALA A 206 13.08 -1.09 -22.56
N GLU A 207 12.78 -2.20 -21.86
CA GLU A 207 11.66 -2.29 -20.92
C GLU A 207 11.92 -1.39 -19.73
N THR A 208 13.09 -1.51 -19.11
CA THR A 208 13.53 -0.68 -17.98
C THR A 208 13.51 0.82 -18.32
N THR A 209 13.98 1.21 -19.51
CA THR A 209 13.91 2.60 -19.98
C THR A 209 12.46 3.06 -20.20
N THR A 210 11.61 2.21 -20.77
CA THR A 210 10.18 2.52 -20.92
C THR A 210 9.51 2.71 -19.56
N ARG A 211 9.79 1.84 -18.59
CA ARG A 211 9.24 1.95 -17.24
C ARG A 211 9.63 3.25 -16.57
N LEU A 212 10.91 3.65 -16.62
CA LEU A 212 11.36 4.93 -16.08
C LEU A 212 10.59 6.11 -16.69
N TRP A 213 10.37 6.10 -18.01
CA TRP A 213 9.56 7.13 -18.68
C TRP A 213 8.09 7.13 -18.23
N LEU A 214 7.46 5.97 -18.11
CA LEU A 214 6.07 5.87 -17.65
C LEU A 214 5.93 6.32 -16.20
N ARG A 215 6.89 5.98 -15.34
CA ARG A 215 6.96 6.43 -13.95
C ARG A 215 7.19 7.93 -13.83
N ALA A 216 8.07 8.50 -14.66
CA ALA A 216 8.26 9.93 -14.75
C ALA A 216 6.95 10.65 -15.10
N LEU A 217 6.23 10.15 -16.11
CA LEU A 217 4.91 10.67 -16.47
C LEU A 217 3.89 10.54 -15.33
N ALA A 218 3.81 9.37 -14.70
CA ALA A 218 2.88 9.08 -13.61
C ALA A 218 3.09 9.98 -12.38
N MET A 219 4.34 10.34 -12.10
CA MET A 219 4.74 11.15 -10.94
C MET A 219 4.97 12.63 -11.28
N SER A 220 4.60 13.05 -12.49
CA SER A 220 4.63 14.47 -12.89
C SER A 220 3.34 15.17 -12.45
N ASP A 221 3.46 16.42 -12.03
CA ASP A 221 2.35 17.26 -11.62
C ASP A 221 2.42 18.65 -12.29
N ALA A 222 1.50 19.56 -11.90
CA ALA A 222 1.40 20.90 -12.46
C ALA A 222 2.61 21.76 -12.04
N GLY A 223 3.71 21.64 -12.80
CA GLY A 223 4.92 22.44 -12.67
C GLY A 223 6.18 21.65 -12.34
N HIS A 224 6.07 20.38 -11.90
CA HIS A 224 7.20 19.51 -11.58
C HIS A 224 7.11 18.18 -12.34
N GLY A 225 8.24 17.71 -12.88
CA GLY A 225 8.31 16.48 -13.67
C GLY A 225 8.55 16.70 -15.17
N VAL A 226 8.13 15.74 -15.98
CA VAL A 226 8.48 15.67 -17.41
C VAL A 226 7.75 16.73 -18.24
N LYS A 227 8.49 17.39 -19.13
CA LYS A 227 7.88 18.17 -20.23
C LYS A 227 7.65 17.21 -21.40
N PRO A 228 6.40 16.86 -21.71
CA PRO A 228 6.13 15.89 -22.76
C PRO A 228 6.47 16.46 -24.13
N ASP A 229 7.03 15.61 -24.98
CA ASP A 229 7.23 15.90 -26.40
C ASP A 229 6.56 14.84 -27.27
N ALA A 230 6.64 15.03 -28.59
CA ALA A 230 6.08 14.09 -29.55
C ALA A 230 6.70 12.68 -29.43
N ALA A 231 8.00 12.59 -29.10
CA ALA A 231 8.70 11.31 -28.98
C ALA A 231 8.23 10.51 -27.76
N LEU A 232 8.00 11.17 -26.63
CA LEU A 232 7.45 10.56 -25.42
C LEU A 232 5.99 10.12 -25.63
N THR A 233 5.20 10.94 -26.32
CA THR A 233 3.82 10.58 -26.69
C THR A 233 3.80 9.33 -27.56
N GLU A 234 4.68 9.26 -28.57
CA GLU A 234 4.78 8.10 -29.45
C GLU A 234 5.32 6.87 -28.72
N ARG A 235 6.25 7.04 -27.77
CA ARG A 235 6.71 5.95 -26.89
C ARG A 235 5.54 5.34 -26.13
N VAL A 236 4.69 6.15 -25.52
CA VAL A 236 3.50 5.66 -24.80
C VAL A 236 2.51 4.99 -25.74
N ARG A 237 2.23 5.58 -26.90
CA ARG A 237 1.36 4.96 -27.92
C ARG A 237 1.90 3.59 -28.38
N GLY A 238 3.21 3.47 -28.58
CA GLY A 238 3.86 2.22 -28.93
C GLY A 238 3.76 1.15 -27.85
N VAL A 239 3.80 1.53 -26.56
CA VAL A 239 3.53 0.61 -25.44
C VAL A 239 2.07 0.16 -25.46
N LEU A 240 1.12 1.10 -25.59
CA LEU A 240 -0.31 0.83 -25.62
C LEU A 240 -0.76 0.00 -26.83
N ALA A 241 -0.02 0.05 -27.95
CA ALA A 241 -0.31 -0.74 -29.14
C ALA A 241 0.15 -2.21 -29.02
N ASP A 242 1.14 -2.49 -28.16
CA ASP A 242 1.74 -3.81 -27.99
C ASP A 242 1.16 -4.52 -26.75
N PRO A 243 0.44 -5.64 -26.89
CA PRO A 243 -0.14 -6.36 -25.76
C PRO A 243 0.87 -6.85 -24.71
N ALA A 244 2.05 -7.30 -25.14
CA ALA A 244 3.07 -7.80 -24.22
C ALA A 244 3.68 -6.66 -23.41
N ARG A 245 3.99 -5.54 -24.06
CA ARG A 245 4.51 -4.34 -23.38
C ARG A 245 3.46 -3.70 -22.47
N THR A 246 2.20 -3.65 -22.90
CA THR A 246 1.10 -3.17 -22.04
C THR A 246 1.00 -4.05 -20.78
N ARG A 247 1.09 -5.37 -20.92
CA ARG A 247 1.00 -6.30 -19.78
C ARG A 247 2.20 -6.20 -18.82
N ALA A 248 3.40 -5.91 -19.32
CA ALA A 248 4.60 -5.72 -18.51
C ALA A 248 4.58 -4.41 -17.69
N GLU A 249 3.85 -3.40 -18.17
CA GLU A 249 3.72 -2.08 -17.56
C GLU A 249 2.34 -1.86 -16.90
N VAL A 250 1.56 -2.93 -16.70
CA VAL A 250 0.15 -2.86 -16.27
C VAL A 250 -0.06 -2.10 -14.97
N ASP A 251 0.82 -2.26 -14.00
CA ASP A 251 0.77 -1.56 -12.72
C ASP A 251 0.88 -0.05 -12.91
N VAL A 252 1.79 0.43 -13.76
CA VAL A 252 1.92 1.87 -14.02
C VAL A 252 0.75 2.38 -14.88
N LEU A 253 0.40 1.63 -15.92
CA LEU A 253 -0.67 2.03 -16.85
C LEU A 253 -2.06 2.01 -16.21
N ALA A 254 -2.35 1.09 -15.29
CA ALA A 254 -3.63 1.01 -14.60
C ALA A 254 -3.71 2.01 -13.44
N ASN A 255 -2.67 2.14 -12.61
CA ASN A 255 -2.71 3.05 -11.46
C ASN A 255 -2.64 4.55 -11.85
N TYR A 256 -2.11 4.88 -13.03
CA TYR A 256 -1.81 6.27 -13.40
C TYR A 256 -2.30 6.67 -14.80
N ALA A 257 -3.28 5.96 -15.38
CA ALA A 257 -3.76 6.23 -16.74
C ALA A 257 -4.18 7.70 -16.93
N ASP A 258 -5.01 8.24 -16.04
CA ASP A 258 -5.53 9.61 -16.16
C ASP A 258 -4.42 10.65 -15.94
N ALA A 259 -3.50 10.41 -15.00
CA ALA A 259 -2.34 11.27 -14.76
C ALA A 259 -1.43 11.33 -16.00
N ILE A 260 -1.09 10.18 -16.59
CA ILE A 260 -0.27 10.12 -17.81
C ILE A 260 -0.94 10.87 -18.97
N VAL A 261 -2.25 10.68 -19.15
CA VAL A 261 -3.00 11.40 -20.19
C VAL A 261 -3.00 12.91 -19.95
N ARG A 262 -3.20 13.37 -18.70
CA ARG A 262 -3.18 14.81 -18.36
C ARG A 262 -1.83 15.45 -18.64
N VAL A 263 -0.74 14.70 -18.46
CA VAL A 263 0.59 15.20 -18.79
C VAL A 263 0.76 15.26 -20.31
N LEU A 264 0.55 14.16 -21.03
CA LEU A 264 0.82 14.08 -22.47
C LEU A 264 -0.13 14.91 -23.34
N ALA A 265 -1.39 15.04 -22.93
CA ALA A 265 -2.44 15.72 -23.67
C ALA A 265 -3.37 16.46 -22.68
N PRO A 266 -2.94 17.61 -22.15
CA PRO A 266 -3.67 18.34 -21.10
C PRO A 266 -4.99 18.95 -21.59
N GLU A 267 -5.06 19.33 -22.87
CA GLU A 267 -6.23 19.98 -23.46
C GLU A 267 -7.29 18.97 -23.90
N PRO A 268 -8.59 19.25 -23.70
CA PRO A 268 -9.69 18.34 -24.08
C PRO A 268 -9.99 18.37 -25.59
N ASP A 269 -8.99 18.07 -26.40
CA ASP A 269 -9.03 18.11 -27.87
C ASP A 269 -8.98 16.71 -28.51
N ALA A 270 -8.80 16.67 -29.83
CA ALA A 270 -8.71 15.42 -30.59
C ALA A 270 -7.49 14.57 -30.19
N ALA A 271 -6.37 15.17 -29.79
CA ALA A 271 -5.17 14.44 -29.39
C ALA A 271 -5.38 13.72 -28.05
N GLN A 272 -6.01 14.40 -27.08
CA GLN A 272 -6.40 13.76 -25.82
C GLN A 272 -7.42 12.65 -26.05
N GLN A 273 -8.44 12.88 -26.88
CA GLN A 273 -9.45 11.84 -27.21
C GLN A 273 -8.81 10.60 -27.84
N GLN A 274 -7.86 10.76 -28.76
CA GLN A 274 -7.13 9.64 -29.35
C GLN A 274 -6.31 8.88 -28.32
N LEU A 275 -5.61 9.59 -27.43
CA LEU A 275 -4.79 8.96 -26.38
C LEU A 275 -5.66 8.22 -25.36
N VAL A 276 -6.78 8.82 -24.93
CA VAL A 276 -7.78 8.15 -24.08
C VAL A 276 -8.30 6.88 -24.73
N GLY A 277 -8.63 6.93 -26.03
CA GLY A 277 -9.07 5.75 -26.78
C GLY A 277 -8.01 4.65 -26.85
N ALA A 278 -6.74 5.01 -27.03
CA ALA A 278 -5.63 4.05 -27.02
C ALA A 278 -5.44 3.39 -25.64
N PHE A 279 -5.53 4.17 -24.56
CA PHE A 279 -5.50 3.63 -23.19
C PHE A 279 -6.69 2.71 -22.91
N ASP A 280 -7.92 3.12 -23.23
CA ASP A 280 -9.13 2.30 -23.01
C ASP A 280 -9.03 0.98 -23.76
N ALA A 281 -8.60 0.99 -25.03
CA ALA A 281 -8.40 -0.22 -25.82
C ALA A 281 -7.32 -1.14 -25.23
N ALA A 282 -6.25 -0.58 -24.67
CA ALA A 282 -5.18 -1.35 -24.05
C ALA A 282 -5.62 -1.99 -22.73
N LEU A 283 -6.28 -1.21 -21.87
CA LEU A 283 -6.80 -1.66 -20.58
C LEU A 283 -7.94 -2.67 -20.74
N ALA A 284 -8.81 -2.51 -21.75
CA ALA A 284 -9.88 -3.46 -22.04
C ALA A 284 -9.34 -4.88 -22.32
N ARG A 285 -8.15 -5.02 -22.93
CA ARG A 285 -7.52 -6.32 -23.14
C ARG A 285 -7.06 -6.98 -21.84
N LEU A 286 -6.68 -6.18 -20.84
CA LEU A 286 -6.17 -6.64 -19.55
C LEU A 286 -7.27 -6.93 -18.53
N GLN A 287 -8.44 -6.30 -18.68
CA GLN A 287 -9.58 -6.47 -17.77
C GLN A 287 -9.96 -7.93 -17.52
N ASP A 288 -9.84 -8.77 -18.55
CA ASP A 288 -10.16 -10.20 -18.49
C ASP A 288 -8.94 -11.14 -18.51
N ASP A 289 -7.73 -10.59 -18.39
CA ASP A 289 -6.52 -11.38 -18.24
C ASP A 289 -6.52 -12.12 -16.89
N ALA A 290 -6.72 -13.44 -16.94
CA ALA A 290 -6.76 -14.29 -15.76
C ALA A 290 -5.38 -14.52 -15.12
N THR A 291 -4.29 -14.09 -15.75
CA THR A 291 -2.95 -14.10 -15.14
C THR A 291 -2.76 -12.95 -14.15
N LEU A 292 -3.58 -11.89 -14.24
CA LEU A 292 -3.62 -10.82 -13.27
C LEU A 292 -4.44 -11.24 -12.05
N SER A 293 -4.09 -10.68 -10.88
CA SER A 293 -4.93 -10.85 -9.71
C SER A 293 -6.30 -10.20 -9.93
N ARG A 294 -7.32 -10.66 -9.20
CA ARG A 294 -8.64 -10.01 -9.27
C ARG A 294 -8.59 -8.54 -8.85
N GLY A 295 -7.68 -8.16 -7.95
CA GLY A 295 -7.46 -6.76 -7.57
C GLY A 295 -6.92 -5.95 -8.74
N ASP A 296 -5.85 -6.41 -9.41
CA ASP A 296 -5.30 -5.72 -10.58
C ASP A 296 -6.35 -5.56 -11.70
N ARG A 297 -7.23 -6.55 -11.87
CA ARG A 297 -8.35 -6.47 -12.83
C ARG A 297 -9.39 -5.42 -12.46
N VAL A 298 -9.66 -5.23 -11.16
CA VAL A 298 -10.49 -4.11 -10.67
C VAL A 298 -9.80 -2.79 -10.97
N THR A 299 -8.50 -2.65 -10.64
CA THR A 299 -7.71 -1.44 -10.93
C THR A 299 -7.71 -1.10 -12.41
N VAL A 300 -7.57 -2.09 -13.29
CA VAL A 300 -7.64 -1.91 -14.75
C VAL A 300 -9.00 -1.36 -15.19
N LEU A 301 -10.10 -1.88 -14.67
CA LEU A 301 -11.44 -1.37 -15.00
C LEU A 301 -11.70 0.01 -14.38
N ASP A 302 -11.22 0.25 -13.16
CA ASP A 302 -11.31 1.57 -12.53
C ASP A 302 -10.52 2.63 -13.32
N ALA A 303 -9.36 2.28 -13.87
CA ALA A 303 -8.59 3.15 -14.76
C ALA A 303 -9.39 3.55 -16.03
N ARG A 304 -10.14 2.61 -16.62
CA ARG A 304 -11.05 2.90 -17.75
C ARG A 304 -12.17 3.86 -17.33
N ILE A 305 -12.71 3.69 -16.12
CA ILE A 305 -13.73 4.59 -15.54
C ILE A 305 -13.14 5.98 -15.30
N ALA A 306 -11.92 6.09 -14.77
CA ALA A 306 -11.21 7.34 -14.56
C ALA A 306 -10.97 8.09 -15.87
N LEU A 307 -10.56 7.39 -16.92
CA LEU A 307 -10.39 7.95 -18.27
C LEU A 307 -11.72 8.46 -18.86
N ALA A 308 -12.81 7.71 -18.70
CA ALA A 308 -14.15 8.16 -19.12
C ALA A 308 -14.62 9.41 -18.36
N ARG A 309 -14.10 9.61 -17.13
CA ARG A 309 -14.37 10.78 -16.28
C ARG A 309 -13.38 11.93 -16.44
N LEU A 310 -12.34 11.79 -17.27
CA LEU A 310 -11.18 12.69 -17.29
C LEU A 310 -11.55 14.19 -17.33
N ASN A 311 -12.54 14.54 -18.15
CA ASN A 311 -12.99 15.92 -18.39
C ASN A 311 -14.30 16.27 -17.66
N GLN A 312 -14.65 15.49 -16.65
CA GLN A 312 -15.85 15.71 -15.83
C GLN A 312 -15.43 16.17 -14.43
N PRO A 313 -16.29 16.93 -13.70
CA PRO A 313 -15.98 17.31 -12.33
C PRO A 313 -15.72 16.09 -11.44
N ARG A 314 -14.63 16.11 -10.67
CA ARG A 314 -14.31 15.03 -9.70
C ARG A 314 -15.42 14.83 -8.66
N THR A 315 -16.17 15.88 -8.36
CA THR A 315 -17.31 15.88 -7.43
C THR A 315 -18.63 15.41 -8.06
N ALA A 316 -18.67 15.14 -9.37
CA ALA A 316 -19.89 14.69 -10.04
C ALA A 316 -20.35 13.34 -9.47
N LEU A 317 -21.58 13.31 -8.93
CA LEU A 317 -22.21 12.11 -8.39
C LEU A 317 -22.71 11.17 -9.48
N ASN A 318 -23.18 11.72 -10.60
CA ASN A 318 -23.68 10.96 -11.74
C ASN A 318 -22.86 11.32 -12.97
N PRO A 319 -21.60 10.84 -13.08
CA PRO A 319 -20.79 11.07 -14.26
C PRO A 319 -21.46 10.49 -15.51
N LYS A 320 -21.25 11.10 -16.67
CA LYS A 320 -21.58 10.49 -17.95
C LYS A 320 -20.64 9.31 -18.17
N MET A 321 -21.19 8.12 -18.38
CA MET A 321 -20.41 6.89 -18.53
C MET A 321 -20.89 6.07 -19.75
N PRO A 322 -19.99 5.46 -20.54
CA PRO A 322 -20.38 4.54 -21.60
C PRO A 322 -21.16 3.35 -21.03
N ALA A 323 -22.30 3.01 -21.63
CA ALA A 323 -23.15 1.91 -21.17
C ALA A 323 -22.42 0.55 -21.07
N PRO A 324 -21.53 0.16 -22.01
CA PRO A 324 -20.74 -1.06 -21.86
C PRO A 324 -19.84 -1.04 -20.60
N LEU A 325 -19.22 0.10 -20.29
CA LEU A 325 -18.34 0.21 -19.12
C LEU A 325 -19.11 0.09 -17.79
N VAL A 326 -20.32 0.66 -17.75
CA VAL A 326 -21.24 0.47 -16.62
C VAL A 326 -21.63 -1.01 -16.46
N ALA A 327 -21.87 -1.73 -17.56
CA ALA A 327 -22.20 -3.14 -17.54
C ALA A 327 -21.02 -3.98 -17.04
N ASP A 328 -19.80 -3.70 -17.52
CA ASP A 328 -18.56 -4.35 -17.07
C ASP A 328 -18.35 -4.18 -15.57
N ALA A 329 -18.49 -2.96 -15.04
CA ALA A 329 -18.32 -2.65 -13.61
C ALA A 329 -19.29 -3.47 -12.74
N ARG A 330 -20.57 -3.53 -13.12
CA ARG A 330 -21.58 -4.34 -12.42
C ARG A 330 -21.27 -5.83 -12.51
N ALA A 331 -20.93 -6.31 -13.70
CA ALA A 331 -20.66 -7.72 -13.93
C ALA A 331 -19.44 -8.20 -13.12
N MET A 332 -18.35 -7.43 -13.13
CA MET A 332 -17.13 -7.74 -12.38
C MET A 332 -17.39 -7.75 -10.88
N ALA A 333 -18.00 -6.69 -10.33
CA ALA A 333 -18.29 -6.60 -8.91
C ALA A 333 -19.24 -7.72 -8.43
N ALA A 334 -20.28 -8.03 -9.20
CA ALA A 334 -21.21 -9.11 -8.89
C ALA A 334 -20.54 -10.49 -8.95
N ARG A 335 -19.68 -10.72 -9.95
CA ARG A 335 -18.90 -11.95 -10.10
C ARG A 335 -17.95 -12.15 -8.92
N PHE A 336 -17.11 -11.17 -8.63
CA PHE A 336 -16.12 -11.23 -7.55
C PHE A 336 -16.76 -11.30 -6.16
N GLY A 337 -17.89 -10.61 -5.96
CA GLY A 337 -18.72 -10.75 -4.76
C GLY A 337 -19.20 -12.17 -4.47
N ARG A 338 -19.42 -12.99 -5.51
CA ARG A 338 -19.81 -14.41 -5.39
C ARG A 338 -18.64 -15.37 -5.31
N GLU A 339 -17.61 -15.15 -6.14
CA GLU A 339 -16.54 -16.13 -6.35
C GLU A 339 -15.42 -16.08 -5.32
N ILE A 340 -15.13 -14.89 -4.76
CA ILE A 340 -14.02 -14.76 -3.81
C ILE A 340 -14.44 -15.44 -2.52
N GLY A 341 -13.73 -16.50 -2.13
CA GLY A 341 -13.91 -17.20 -0.85
C GLY A 341 -12.84 -16.85 0.19
N ASP A 342 -11.64 -16.50 -0.27
CA ASP A 342 -10.49 -16.16 0.58
C ASP A 342 -10.69 -14.80 1.28
N GLY A 343 -10.42 -14.75 2.58
CA GLY A 343 -10.62 -13.55 3.40
C GLY A 343 -9.68 -12.39 3.03
N TYR A 344 -8.43 -12.70 2.68
CA TYR A 344 -7.46 -11.68 2.26
C TYR A 344 -7.82 -11.12 0.89
N GLU A 345 -8.09 -11.99 -0.08
CA GLU A 345 -8.56 -11.54 -1.40
C GLU A 345 -9.86 -10.74 -1.29
N ARG A 346 -10.76 -11.11 -0.36
CA ARG A 346 -11.98 -10.33 -0.11
C ARG A 346 -11.67 -8.92 0.40
N GLN A 347 -10.76 -8.81 1.36
CA GLN A 347 -10.37 -7.52 1.93
C GLN A 347 -9.63 -6.63 0.92
N ALA A 348 -8.89 -7.22 -0.01
CA ALA A 348 -8.23 -6.50 -1.09
C ALA A 348 -9.25 -6.00 -2.15
N VAL A 349 -10.04 -6.92 -2.72
CA VAL A 349 -10.76 -6.66 -3.97
C VAL A 349 -12.09 -5.95 -3.77
N LEU A 350 -12.86 -6.29 -2.72
CA LEU A 350 -14.26 -5.86 -2.62
C LEU A 350 -14.42 -4.38 -2.25
N PRO A 351 -13.59 -3.79 -1.37
CA PRO A 351 -13.63 -2.35 -1.15
C PRO A 351 -13.28 -1.56 -2.41
N GLU A 352 -12.27 -1.99 -3.17
CA GLU A 352 -11.84 -1.34 -4.41
C GLU A 352 -12.92 -1.46 -5.50
N ALA A 353 -13.55 -2.64 -5.64
CA ALA A 353 -14.68 -2.82 -6.55
C ALA A 353 -15.88 -1.93 -6.17
N ALA A 354 -16.07 -1.65 -4.88
CA ALA A 354 -17.10 -0.73 -4.42
C ALA A 354 -16.76 0.73 -4.75
N ASP A 355 -15.49 1.13 -4.64
CA ASP A 355 -15.03 2.46 -5.07
C ASP A 355 -15.23 2.64 -6.57
N MET A 356 -14.81 1.65 -7.37
CA MET A 356 -15.00 1.59 -8.83
C MET A 356 -16.48 1.78 -9.21
N LEU A 357 -17.40 1.09 -8.53
CA LEU A 357 -18.84 1.29 -8.73
C LEU A 357 -19.28 2.72 -8.39
N ALA A 358 -18.84 3.27 -7.24
CA ALA A 358 -19.18 4.62 -6.83
C ALA A 358 -18.65 5.68 -7.82
N ASP A 359 -17.44 5.49 -8.33
CA ASP A 359 -16.84 6.35 -9.35
C ASP A 359 -17.47 6.14 -10.73
N ALA A 360 -18.17 5.05 -11.00
CA ALA A 360 -19.09 4.96 -12.14
C ALA A 360 -20.48 5.60 -11.88
N GLY A 361 -20.72 6.19 -10.71
CA GLY A 361 -22.03 6.72 -10.30
C GLY A 361 -23.02 5.65 -9.81
N LEU A 362 -22.56 4.41 -9.60
CA LEU A 362 -23.36 3.26 -9.21
C LEU A 362 -23.41 3.11 -7.68
N TRP A 363 -23.82 4.18 -7.00
CA TRP A 363 -23.82 4.29 -5.54
C TRP A 363 -24.60 3.18 -4.83
N LYS A 364 -25.76 2.80 -5.37
CA LYS A 364 -26.58 1.73 -4.79
C LYS A 364 -25.88 0.37 -4.88
N ASP A 365 -25.22 0.11 -6.01
CA ASP A 365 -24.48 -1.13 -6.24
C ASP A 365 -23.25 -1.18 -5.32
N SER A 366 -22.54 -0.05 -5.17
CA SER A 366 -21.42 0.11 -4.23
C SER A 366 -21.84 -0.15 -2.78
N ASP A 367 -22.88 0.53 -2.29
CA ASP A 367 -23.39 0.35 -0.92
C ASP A 367 -23.88 -1.08 -0.68
N ALA A 368 -24.53 -1.70 -1.67
CA ALA A 368 -25.00 -3.08 -1.57
C ALA A 368 -23.82 -4.07 -1.47
N LEU A 369 -22.78 -3.87 -2.29
CA LEU A 369 -21.56 -4.70 -2.25
C LEU A 369 -20.88 -4.60 -0.89
N LEU A 370 -20.70 -3.38 -0.36
CA LEU A 370 -20.06 -3.16 0.93
C LEU A 370 -20.85 -3.82 2.06
N LYS A 371 -22.18 -3.59 2.12
CA LYS A 371 -23.06 -4.15 3.15
C LYS A 371 -23.07 -5.69 3.12
N ALA A 372 -23.11 -6.30 1.94
CA ALA A 372 -23.10 -7.76 1.77
C ALA A 372 -21.79 -8.43 2.24
N ASN A 373 -20.73 -7.66 2.45
CA ASN A 373 -19.42 -8.16 2.88
C ASN A 373 -19.06 -7.81 4.33
N LEU A 374 -19.87 -7.02 5.04
CA LEU A 374 -19.61 -6.67 6.45
C LEU A 374 -19.44 -7.90 7.35
N GLY A 375 -20.30 -8.91 7.20
CA GLY A 375 -20.20 -10.16 7.99
C GLY A 375 -19.14 -11.15 7.49
N LYS A 376 -18.44 -10.85 6.40
CA LYS A 376 -17.49 -11.76 5.73
C LYS A 376 -16.04 -11.26 5.79
N SER A 377 -15.83 -10.01 6.20
CA SER A 377 -14.52 -9.37 6.31
C SER A 377 -13.99 -9.52 7.73
N HIS A 378 -12.68 -9.73 7.86
CA HIS A 378 -11.97 -9.67 9.16
C HIS A 378 -11.69 -8.24 9.63
N ALA A 379 -11.96 -7.22 8.80
CA ALA A 379 -11.83 -5.81 9.12
C ALA A 379 -13.07 -5.02 8.65
N PRO A 380 -14.26 -5.33 9.18
CA PRO A 380 -15.52 -4.77 8.68
C PRO A 380 -15.61 -3.24 8.84
N TYR A 381 -14.88 -2.66 9.80
CA TYR A 381 -14.77 -1.22 9.98
C TYR A 381 -14.20 -0.48 8.75
N TYR A 382 -13.41 -1.16 7.91
CA TYR A 382 -12.93 -0.58 6.65
C TYR A 382 -14.10 -0.38 5.67
N PHE A 383 -14.95 -1.40 5.52
CA PHE A 383 -16.16 -1.34 4.68
C PHE A 383 -17.17 -0.32 5.22
N MET A 384 -17.32 -0.23 6.55
CA MET A 384 -18.17 0.79 7.18
C MET A 384 -17.67 2.21 6.91
N SER A 385 -16.36 2.44 6.96
CA SER A 385 -15.79 3.76 6.61
C SER A 385 -16.07 4.13 5.15
N LYS A 386 -16.03 3.16 4.22
CA LYS A 386 -16.39 3.37 2.82
C LYS A 386 -17.89 3.70 2.66
N LEU A 387 -18.78 3.00 3.37
CA LEU A 387 -20.21 3.34 3.42
C LEU A 387 -20.45 4.76 3.94
N GLY A 388 -19.70 5.18 4.97
CA GLY A 388 -19.72 6.56 5.48
C GLY A 388 -19.28 7.58 4.43
N GLY A 389 -18.20 7.27 3.68
CA GLY A 389 -17.72 8.09 2.57
C GLY A 389 -18.74 8.22 1.44
N ASN A 390 -19.36 7.12 1.02
CA ASN A 390 -20.43 7.11 0.01
C ASN A 390 -21.63 7.96 0.44
N ALA A 391 -22.06 7.81 1.69
CA ALA A 391 -23.16 8.60 2.24
C ALA A 391 -22.82 10.09 2.29
N ARG A 392 -21.61 10.43 2.76
CA ARG A 392 -21.13 11.81 2.82
C ARG A 392 -21.07 12.47 1.44
N ARG A 393 -20.50 11.82 0.43
CA ARG A 393 -20.45 12.34 -0.95
C ARG A 393 -21.85 12.62 -1.50
N GLN A 394 -22.84 11.80 -1.15
CA GLN A 394 -24.23 11.96 -1.58
C GLN A 394 -25.06 12.90 -0.68
N GLY A 395 -24.46 13.58 0.30
CA GLY A 395 -25.18 14.46 1.23
C GLY A 395 -26.11 13.74 2.21
N ARG A 396 -25.97 12.42 2.39
CA ARG A 396 -26.76 11.63 3.35
C ARG A 396 -26.14 11.71 4.74
N THR A 397 -26.30 12.87 5.39
CA THR A 397 -25.66 13.20 6.68
C THR A 397 -25.87 12.15 7.77
N ALA A 398 -27.12 11.73 8.03
CA ALA A 398 -27.42 10.77 9.09
C ALA A 398 -26.72 9.42 8.85
N ASP A 399 -26.75 8.92 7.62
CA ASP A 399 -26.10 7.67 7.23
C ASP A 399 -24.57 7.79 7.33
N ALA A 400 -24.00 8.93 6.92
CA ALA A 400 -22.56 9.17 7.02
C ALA A 400 -22.09 9.11 8.48
N LEU A 401 -22.78 9.83 9.37
CA LEU A 401 -22.47 9.85 10.80
C LEU A 401 -22.71 8.50 11.47
N HIS A 402 -23.71 7.74 11.04
CA HIS A 402 -23.94 6.38 11.51
C HIS A 402 -22.78 5.46 11.12
N TRP A 403 -22.42 5.40 9.83
CA TRP A 403 -21.40 4.49 9.34
C TRP A 403 -19.99 4.84 9.82
N TYR A 404 -19.61 6.13 9.88
CA TYR A 404 -18.34 6.52 10.49
C TYR A 404 -18.30 6.19 11.99
N GLY A 405 -19.42 6.36 12.69
CA GLY A 405 -19.54 5.97 14.10
C GLY A 405 -19.37 4.47 14.32
N GLU A 406 -20.06 3.63 13.54
CA GLU A 406 -19.90 2.17 13.57
C GLU A 406 -18.47 1.74 13.21
N ALA A 407 -17.89 2.38 12.18
CA ALA A 407 -16.51 2.11 11.77
C ALA A 407 -15.53 2.41 12.91
N TYR A 408 -15.68 3.55 13.60
CA TYR A 408 -14.85 3.87 14.76
C TYR A 408 -15.11 2.90 15.91
N ALA A 409 -16.36 2.66 16.29
CA ALA A 409 -16.72 1.78 17.41
C ALA A 409 -16.13 0.36 17.26
N ARG A 410 -16.07 -0.15 16.03
CA ARG A 410 -15.54 -1.49 15.72
C ARG A 410 -14.10 -1.52 15.23
N SER A 411 -13.46 -0.36 15.10
CA SER A 411 -12.05 -0.30 14.72
C SER A 411 -11.18 -0.89 15.84
N GLU A 412 -10.17 -1.67 15.46
CA GLU A 412 -9.30 -2.42 16.38
C GLU A 412 -7.84 -2.07 16.12
N GLY A 413 -7.04 -2.01 17.18
CA GLY A 413 -5.62 -1.63 17.14
C GLY A 413 -5.40 -0.14 17.46
N PRO A 414 -4.35 0.23 18.22
CA PRO A 414 -4.13 1.59 18.70
C PRO A 414 -4.11 2.65 17.60
N ALA A 415 -3.33 2.44 16.53
CA ALA A 415 -3.17 3.44 15.50
C ALA A 415 -4.41 3.52 14.58
N THR A 416 -5.10 2.39 14.35
CA THR A 416 -6.39 2.30 13.65
C THR A 416 -7.50 2.99 14.42
N ARG A 417 -7.61 2.79 15.74
CA ARG A 417 -8.55 3.52 16.61
C ARG A 417 -8.41 5.04 16.44
N LEU A 418 -7.17 5.54 16.45
CA LEU A 418 -6.90 6.97 16.28
C LEU A 418 -7.27 7.47 14.88
N GLN A 419 -6.98 6.71 13.82
CA GLN A 419 -7.30 7.10 12.44
C GLN A 419 -8.81 7.10 12.18
N TRP A 420 -9.54 6.07 12.60
CA TRP A 420 -10.97 5.98 12.40
C TRP A 420 -11.74 6.95 13.30
N GLY A 421 -11.32 7.12 14.56
CA GLY A 421 -11.90 8.13 15.44
C GLY A 421 -11.66 9.55 14.93
N SER A 422 -10.46 9.85 14.39
CA SER A 422 -10.16 11.14 13.75
C SER A 422 -11.05 11.39 12.53
N SER A 423 -11.27 10.37 11.70
CA SER A 423 -12.19 10.45 10.54
C SER A 423 -13.64 10.71 10.98
N TYR A 424 -14.07 10.03 12.04
CA TYR A 424 -15.40 10.21 12.59
C TYR A 424 -15.60 11.58 13.26
N LEU A 425 -14.61 12.07 14.02
CA LEU A 425 -14.61 13.40 14.58
C LEU A 425 -14.69 14.47 13.49
N ALA A 426 -13.92 14.32 12.41
CA ALA A 426 -13.99 15.23 11.27
C ALA A 426 -15.39 15.23 10.65
N ALA A 427 -16.03 14.07 10.50
CA ALA A 427 -17.40 13.98 10.01
C ALA A 427 -18.42 14.63 10.97
N LEU A 428 -18.23 14.51 12.29
CA LEU A 428 -19.09 15.19 13.28
C LEU A 428 -18.95 16.70 13.19
N VAL A 429 -17.73 17.23 13.15
CA VAL A 429 -17.47 18.67 13.03
C VAL A 429 -18.08 19.23 11.74
N GLU A 430 -17.96 18.51 10.63
CA GLU A 430 -18.46 18.97 9.33
C GLU A 430 -19.97 18.85 9.19
N LEU A 431 -20.55 17.72 9.62
CA LEU A 431 -21.94 17.37 9.31
C LEU A 431 -22.91 17.61 10.47
N ALA A 432 -22.41 17.77 11.69
CA ALA A 432 -23.19 18.06 12.88
C ALA A 432 -22.43 18.97 13.89
N PRO A 433 -21.92 20.15 13.46
CA PRO A 433 -21.13 21.04 14.32
C PRO A 433 -21.86 21.48 15.60
N GLN A 434 -23.20 21.46 15.60
CA GLN A 434 -24.02 21.78 16.76
C GLN A 434 -24.02 20.70 17.84
N ASP A 435 -23.63 19.46 17.53
CA ASP A 435 -23.61 18.34 18.49
C ASP A 435 -22.32 18.37 19.34
N SER A 436 -22.19 19.43 20.13
CA SER A 436 -21.01 19.69 20.97
C SER A 436 -20.70 18.53 21.91
N ARG A 437 -21.73 17.88 22.45
CA ARG A 437 -21.58 16.74 23.36
C ARG A 437 -20.90 15.55 22.68
N ARG A 438 -21.33 15.21 21.46
CA ARG A 438 -20.77 14.08 20.71
C ARG A 438 -19.38 14.38 20.18
N ILE A 439 -19.11 15.63 19.76
CA ILE A 439 -17.78 16.09 19.36
C ILE A 439 -16.80 16.02 20.53
N GLU A 440 -17.14 16.61 21.68
CA GLU A 440 -16.31 16.57 22.90
C GLU A 440 -16.08 15.13 23.39
N GLY A 441 -17.13 14.30 23.39
CA GLY A 441 -17.02 12.89 23.77
C GLY A 441 -16.06 12.12 22.87
N THR A 442 -16.19 12.27 21.55
CA THR A 442 -15.31 11.59 20.57
C THR A 442 -13.86 12.06 20.71
N ALA A 443 -13.64 13.37 20.89
CA ALA A 443 -12.30 13.93 21.13
C ALA A 443 -11.68 13.40 22.43
N THR A 444 -12.48 13.27 23.49
CA THR A 444 -12.05 12.70 24.78
C THR A 444 -11.62 11.25 24.62
N GLU A 445 -12.42 10.43 23.92
CA GLU A 445 -12.06 9.03 23.66
C GLU A 445 -10.77 8.88 22.83
N LEU A 446 -10.52 9.79 21.89
CA LEU A 446 -9.29 9.82 21.11
C LEU A 446 -8.07 10.13 21.99
N ILE A 447 -8.17 11.11 22.89
CA ILE A 447 -7.11 11.45 23.85
C ILE A 447 -6.85 10.24 24.77
N ASP A 448 -7.90 9.56 25.23
CA ASP A 448 -7.79 8.38 26.08
C ASP A 448 -7.20 7.17 25.35
N ALA A 449 -7.51 7.00 24.06
CA ALA A 449 -6.90 5.97 23.22
C ALA A 449 -5.41 6.25 23.03
N ALA A 450 -5.03 7.51 22.78
CA ALA A 450 -3.63 7.93 22.66
C ALA A 450 -2.86 7.67 23.96
N ALA A 451 -3.47 7.92 25.12
CA ALA A 451 -2.83 7.69 26.42
C ALA A 451 -2.47 6.21 26.71
N LYS A 452 -3.03 5.25 25.95
CA LYS A 452 -2.80 3.82 26.13
C LYS A 452 -1.68 3.26 25.25
N ASP A 453 -1.20 4.01 24.26
CA ASP A 453 -0.16 3.56 23.33
C ASP A 453 1.10 4.42 23.49
N PRO A 454 2.24 3.84 23.88
CA PRO A 454 3.51 4.58 24.02
C PRO A 454 4.02 5.18 22.70
N ALA A 455 3.44 4.78 21.55
CA ALA A 455 3.76 5.33 20.24
C ALA A 455 2.64 6.17 19.61
N ALA A 456 1.66 6.63 20.39
CA ALA A 456 0.51 7.40 19.88
C ALA A 456 0.88 8.72 19.19
N PHE A 457 2.07 9.26 19.46
CA PHE A 457 2.54 10.52 18.87
C PHE A 457 3.68 10.33 17.86
N TYR A 458 3.77 9.12 17.27
CA TYR A 458 4.56 8.88 16.06
C TYR A 458 3.69 8.70 14.83
N GLU A 459 4.26 9.04 13.69
CA GLU A 459 3.81 8.66 12.36
C GLU A 459 2.29 8.74 12.12
N ARG A 460 1.63 7.63 11.76
CA ARG A 460 0.21 7.58 11.39
C ARG A 460 -0.68 8.01 12.55
N SER A 461 -0.31 7.65 13.77
CA SER A 461 -1.04 8.03 14.99
C SER A 461 -0.94 9.53 15.22
N ALA A 462 0.27 10.10 15.16
CA ALA A 462 0.49 11.55 15.28
C ALA A 462 -0.29 12.34 14.22
N ARG A 463 -0.20 11.94 12.95
CA ARG A 463 -0.93 12.58 11.85
C ARG A 463 -2.44 12.52 12.06
N SER A 464 -2.95 11.41 12.60
CA SER A 464 -4.39 11.26 12.90
C SER A 464 -4.85 12.18 14.02
N LEU A 465 -4.07 12.28 15.09
CA LEU A 465 -4.35 13.20 16.20
C LEU A 465 -4.24 14.66 15.75
N GLN A 466 -3.21 15.03 14.99
CA GLN A 466 -3.04 16.37 14.43
C GLN A 466 -4.23 16.77 13.53
N ARG A 467 -4.73 15.86 12.69
CA ARG A 467 -5.96 16.11 11.91
C ARG A 467 -7.17 16.34 12.81
N ALA A 468 -7.35 15.52 13.84
CA ALA A 468 -8.44 15.67 14.80
C ALA A 468 -8.38 17.04 15.51
N GLY A 469 -7.21 17.41 16.02
CA GLY A 469 -6.96 18.70 16.63
C GLY A 469 -7.18 19.88 15.69
N GLY A 470 -6.75 19.76 14.43
CA GLY A 470 -7.03 20.76 13.40
C GLY A 470 -8.52 20.94 13.10
N GLN A 471 -9.33 19.87 13.15
CA GLN A 471 -10.79 19.97 13.01
C GLN A 471 -11.43 20.64 14.23
N LEU A 472 -10.99 20.31 15.44
CA LEU A 472 -11.45 20.97 16.67
C LEU A 472 -11.10 22.46 16.68
N GLY A 473 -9.90 22.83 16.23
CA GLY A 473 -9.49 24.24 16.10
C GLY A 473 -10.36 25.01 15.11
N LYS A 474 -10.73 24.40 13.98
CA LYS A 474 -11.69 25.00 13.03
C LYS A 474 -13.08 25.14 13.63
N TRP A 475 -13.54 24.12 14.33
CA TRP A 475 -14.84 24.10 14.99
C TRP A 475 -14.97 25.20 16.05
N ALA A 476 -13.91 25.44 16.83
CA ALA A 476 -13.91 26.43 17.91
C ALA A 476 -13.41 27.84 17.50
N ALA A 477 -13.21 28.09 16.21
CA ALA A 477 -12.56 29.31 15.72
C ALA A 477 -13.33 30.60 16.03
N ASP A 478 -14.64 30.52 16.25
CA ASP A 478 -15.51 31.66 16.59
C ASP A 478 -15.60 31.95 18.10
N GLY A 479 -14.96 31.13 18.94
CA GLY A 479 -14.92 31.29 20.39
C GLY A 479 -16.10 30.67 21.15
N HIS A 480 -17.16 30.20 20.48
CA HIS A 480 -18.34 29.63 21.16
C HIS A 480 -18.07 28.33 21.92
N HIS A 481 -16.98 27.63 21.56
CA HIS A 481 -16.61 26.33 22.15
C HIS A 481 -15.37 26.41 23.06
N ALA A 482 -15.01 27.61 23.54
CA ALA A 482 -13.78 27.83 24.33
C ALA A 482 -13.68 26.95 25.58
N GLU A 483 -14.78 26.75 26.32
CA GLU A 483 -14.79 25.92 27.53
C GLU A 483 -14.54 24.44 27.22
N VAL A 484 -15.12 23.93 26.11
CA VAL A 484 -14.90 22.57 25.63
C VAL A 484 -13.42 22.39 25.28
N MET A 485 -12.87 23.33 24.51
CA MET A 485 -11.46 23.30 24.12
C MET A 485 -10.52 23.35 25.32
N ALA A 486 -10.82 24.16 26.34
CA ALA A 486 -10.02 24.22 27.57
C ALA A 486 -10.00 22.87 28.33
N ARG A 487 -11.14 22.18 28.41
CA ARG A 487 -11.22 20.84 29.03
C ARG A 487 -10.43 19.80 28.23
N LEU A 488 -10.61 19.77 26.91
CA LEU A 488 -9.87 18.85 26.03
C LEU A 488 -8.36 19.11 26.10
N LYS A 489 -7.94 20.38 26.10
CA LYS A 489 -6.54 20.78 26.25
C LYS A 489 -5.97 20.34 27.59
N THR A 490 -6.67 20.59 28.70
CA THR A 490 -6.23 20.13 30.03
C THR A 490 -6.01 18.61 30.06
N ARG A 491 -6.94 17.85 29.46
CA ARG A 491 -6.83 16.39 29.37
C ARG A 491 -5.63 15.95 28.54
N LEU A 492 -5.43 16.57 27.38
CA LEU A 492 -4.30 16.29 26.50
C LEU A 492 -2.97 16.65 27.18
N ASP A 493 -2.88 17.80 27.85
CA ASP A 493 -1.68 18.23 28.58
C ASP A 493 -1.27 17.19 29.64
N ALA A 494 -2.25 16.57 30.32
CA ALA A 494 -1.99 15.47 31.27
C ALA A 494 -1.47 14.19 30.62
N VAL A 495 -1.80 13.94 29.34
CA VAL A 495 -1.20 12.86 28.54
C VAL A 495 0.21 13.26 28.13
N CYS A 496 0.40 14.47 27.59
CA CYS A 496 1.70 14.95 27.13
C CYS A 496 2.74 14.97 28.25
N ALA A 497 2.35 15.31 29.48
CA ALA A 497 3.24 15.34 30.64
C ALA A 497 3.82 13.97 31.04
N LYS A 498 3.25 12.87 30.53
CA LYS A 498 3.73 11.50 30.77
C LYS A 498 4.64 10.97 29.66
N LEU A 499 4.77 11.71 28.56
CA LEU A 499 5.59 11.30 27.41
C LEU A 499 7.05 11.66 27.65
N ASP A 500 7.93 10.88 27.02
CA ASP A 500 9.36 11.18 27.02
C ASP A 500 9.63 12.48 26.23
N ALA A 501 10.32 13.42 26.86
CA ALA A 501 10.73 14.69 26.27
C ALA A 501 11.84 14.51 25.23
N ALA A 502 12.66 13.46 25.33
CA ALA A 502 13.84 13.24 24.50
C ALA A 502 13.50 12.84 23.05
N ASP A 503 12.36 12.18 22.84
CA ASP A 503 12.01 11.56 21.56
C ASP A 503 11.00 12.40 20.72
N GLY A 504 10.78 13.67 21.07
CA GLY A 504 9.92 14.61 20.31
C GLY A 504 8.40 14.38 20.43
N GLN A 505 7.97 13.28 21.07
CA GLN A 505 6.55 12.97 21.28
C GLN A 505 5.82 14.04 22.09
N GLN A 506 6.46 14.60 23.11
CA GLN A 506 5.85 15.66 23.93
C GLN A 506 5.50 16.90 23.07
N ALA A 507 6.37 17.29 22.14
CA ALA A 507 6.12 18.39 21.22
C ALA A 507 5.00 18.05 20.23
N ALA A 508 5.02 16.84 19.67
CA ALA A 508 3.95 16.37 18.78
C ALA A 508 2.59 16.31 19.48
N CYS A 509 2.56 15.90 20.75
CA CYS A 509 1.37 15.87 21.60
C CYS A 509 0.84 17.27 21.89
N ALA A 510 1.70 18.18 22.35
CA ALA A 510 1.32 19.57 22.65
C ALA A 510 0.81 20.33 21.42
N ALA A 511 1.23 19.93 20.22
CA ALA A 511 0.77 20.52 18.97
C ALA A 511 -0.62 20.05 18.50
N VAL A 512 -1.22 19.02 19.13
CA VAL A 512 -2.52 18.48 18.72
C VAL A 512 -3.63 19.51 18.96
N ILE A 513 -3.78 20.04 20.17
CA ILE A 513 -4.74 21.11 20.47
C ILE A 513 -3.94 22.35 20.89
N LYS A 514 -3.98 23.38 20.04
CA LYS A 514 -3.28 24.65 20.25
C LYS A 514 -4.06 25.61 21.14
#